data_AF-A0AAN8T8P7-F1
#
_entry.id   AF-A0AAN8T8P7-F1
#
_cell.length_a   1.000
_cell.length_b   1.000
_cell.length_c   1.000
_cell.angle_alpha   90.00
_cell.angle_beta   90.00
_cell.angle_gamma   90.00
#
_symmetry.space_group_name_H-M   'P 1'
#
loop_
_entity.id
_entity.type
_entity.pdbx_description
1 polymer ?
#
loop_
_entity_poly.entity_id
_entity_poly.type
_entity_poly.pdbx_seq_one_letter_code
_entity_poly.pdbx_strand_id
1 'polypeptide(L)'
;MALSLTFLLLSSLIIFSLTSHAFSASLSPYFYYKVCPKALPTIKRVVQDAIRQERRMGASILRLHFHDCFVNGCDASILLDQTTTIDSEKTAFANNNSARGFEVIDKIKSEVDKVCGRSIVSCADILTVAARDSVVALGGPSWQVQLGRRDSTTASRTQANNDIPSPFMDLSLLINNFKNQGLNEKDLVALSGGHTLGFAQCFTFRNRIYNETNSIDSIFAKQRQSSCPRTGGDSNLAPLDQTPSFCDTKYFINLVAKKGLLHSDQELFSGGRTDNLVSTYSRKPWIFSKDFANSMIKMGNIKPLTGNQGQIRVNCRKLN
;
A
#
# COMPACT_ATOMS: atom_id res chain seq x y z
N MET A 1 9.41 50.83 -52.03
CA MET A 1 8.35 50.43 -51.07
C MET A 1 8.02 48.92 -51.10
N ALA A 2 8.90 48.04 -51.58
CA ALA A 2 8.63 46.58 -51.65
C ALA A 2 9.59 45.70 -50.81
N LEU A 3 10.55 46.29 -50.07
CA LEU A 3 11.45 45.53 -49.18
C LEU A 3 11.08 45.60 -47.69
N SER A 4 10.04 46.35 -47.32
CA SER A 4 9.64 46.53 -45.91
C SER A 4 8.49 45.61 -45.47
N LEU A 5 7.85 44.88 -46.39
CA LEU A 5 6.70 44.01 -46.06
C LEU A 5 7.09 42.56 -45.79
N THR A 6 8.26 42.10 -46.23
CA THR A 6 8.71 40.72 -46.03
C THR A 6 9.28 40.46 -44.63
N PHE A 7 9.68 41.52 -43.91
CA PHE A 7 10.18 41.40 -42.52
C PHE A 7 9.05 41.30 -41.47
N LEU A 8 7.84 41.72 -41.83
CA LEU A 8 6.66 41.68 -40.95
C LEU A 8 5.90 40.34 -41.00
N LEU A 9 6.17 39.49 -42.00
CA LEU A 9 5.58 38.15 -42.10
C LEU A 9 6.48 37.05 -41.50
N LEU A 10 7.75 37.33 -41.23
CA LEU A 10 8.62 36.41 -40.47
C LEU A 10 8.54 36.60 -38.95
N SER A 11 7.97 37.72 -38.48
CA SER A 11 7.84 38.04 -37.05
C SER A 11 6.53 37.52 -36.43
N SER A 12 5.58 37.03 -37.23
CA SER A 12 4.35 36.37 -36.75
C SER A 12 4.46 34.85 -36.58
N LEU A 13 5.65 34.27 -36.81
CA LEU A 13 5.91 32.83 -36.75
C LEU A 13 6.75 32.39 -35.53
N ILE A 14 6.91 33.26 -34.53
CA ILE A 14 7.54 32.90 -33.26
C ILE A 14 6.54 33.25 -32.13
N ILE A 15 6.33 32.28 -31.25
CA ILE A 15 5.47 32.30 -30.04
C ILE A 15 4.03 31.82 -30.25
N PHE A 16 3.85 30.64 -30.87
CA PHE A 16 3.02 29.63 -30.19
C PHE A 16 3.96 28.92 -29.22
N SER A 17 4.24 29.55 -28.08
CA SER A 17 4.83 28.84 -26.95
C SER A 17 3.78 27.82 -26.50
N LEU A 18 3.81 26.63 -27.11
CA LEU A 18 3.45 25.41 -26.41
C LEU A 18 4.26 25.44 -25.13
N THR A 19 3.65 25.92 -24.06
CA THR A 19 4.13 25.66 -22.71
C THR A 19 3.94 24.16 -22.52
N SER A 20 4.88 23.39 -23.05
CA SER A 20 5.21 22.09 -22.51
C SER A 20 5.59 22.36 -21.07
N HIS A 21 4.58 22.39 -20.21
CA HIS A 21 4.78 22.20 -18.79
C HIS A 21 5.51 20.87 -18.73
N ALA A 22 6.83 20.94 -18.55
CA ALA A 22 7.64 19.77 -18.30
C ALA A 22 6.98 19.13 -17.08
N PHE A 23 6.20 18.07 -17.31
CA PHE A 23 5.68 17.27 -16.22
C PHE A 23 6.93 16.80 -15.48
N SER A 24 7.08 17.27 -14.25
CA SER A 24 8.20 16.89 -13.40
C SER A 24 8.28 15.37 -13.40
N ALA A 25 9.38 14.82 -13.90
CA ALA A 25 9.61 13.37 -13.88
C ALA A 25 9.84 12.86 -12.44
N SER A 26 10.08 13.76 -11.48
CA SER A 26 10.21 13.43 -10.07
C SER A 26 8.91 13.59 -9.30
N LEU A 27 8.64 12.64 -8.41
CA LEU A 27 7.56 12.75 -7.44
C LEU A 27 7.81 13.91 -6.46
N SER A 28 6.74 14.55 -6.01
CA SER A 28 6.79 15.69 -5.08
C SER A 28 5.56 15.72 -4.18
N PRO A 29 5.69 16.06 -2.88
CA PRO A 29 4.53 16.20 -1.99
C PRO A 29 3.62 17.38 -2.38
N TYR A 30 4.10 18.28 -3.25
CA TYR A 30 3.36 19.47 -3.68
C TYR A 30 2.77 19.33 -5.09
N PHE A 31 2.82 18.14 -5.71
CA PHE A 31 2.44 17.90 -7.11
C PHE A 31 1.04 18.46 -7.45
N TYR A 32 0.05 18.27 -6.57
CA TYR A 32 -1.32 18.73 -6.79
C TYR A 32 -1.64 20.11 -6.20
N TYR A 33 -0.69 20.77 -5.52
CA TYR A 33 -0.97 21.98 -4.73
C TYR A 33 -1.57 23.13 -5.55
N LYS A 34 -1.09 23.33 -6.79
CA LYS A 34 -1.59 24.40 -7.68
C LYS A 34 -2.76 23.96 -8.56
N VAL A 35 -2.87 22.67 -8.89
CA VAL A 35 -3.83 22.16 -9.88
C VAL A 35 -5.11 21.61 -9.26
N CYS A 36 -5.04 21.04 -8.06
CA CYS A 36 -6.21 20.65 -7.27
C CYS A 36 -5.90 20.69 -5.77
N PRO A 37 -5.86 21.90 -5.15
CA PRO A 37 -5.53 22.05 -3.72
C PRO A 37 -6.50 21.32 -2.77
N LYS A 38 -7.72 21.01 -3.24
CA LYS A 38 -8.73 20.27 -2.46
C LYS A 38 -8.60 18.74 -2.53
N ALA A 39 -7.67 18.21 -3.34
CA ALA A 39 -7.50 16.76 -3.52
C ALA A 39 -7.17 16.04 -2.20
N LEU A 40 -6.04 16.36 -1.56
CA LEU A 40 -5.60 15.65 -0.35
C LEU A 40 -6.57 15.81 0.83
N PRO A 41 -7.14 17.01 1.12
CA PRO A 41 -8.18 17.13 2.13
C PRO A 41 -9.42 16.27 1.85
N THR A 42 -9.79 16.11 0.57
CA THR A 42 -10.94 15.28 0.18
C THR A 42 -10.66 13.80 0.38
N ILE A 43 -9.48 13.31 -0.02
CA ILE A 43 -9.04 11.93 0.23
C ILE A 43 -9.10 11.64 1.73
N LYS A 44 -8.50 12.51 2.56
CA LYS A 44 -8.49 12.36 4.02
C LYS A 44 -9.90 12.25 4.60
N ARG A 45 -10.82 13.12 4.18
CA ARG A 45 -12.21 13.09 4.66
C ARG A 45 -12.88 11.76 4.35
N VAL A 46 -12.81 11.29 3.10
CA VAL A 46 -13.47 10.04 2.67
C VAL A 46 -12.86 8.83 3.38
N VAL A 47 -11.54 8.79 3.57
CA VAL A 47 -10.86 7.75 4.36
C VAL A 47 -11.34 7.76 5.82
N GLN A 48 -11.43 8.93 6.45
CA GLN A 48 -11.95 9.04 7.82
C GLN A 48 -13.42 8.63 7.92
N ASP A 49 -14.25 8.97 6.93
CA ASP A 49 -15.65 8.50 6.85
C ASP A 49 -15.70 6.97 6.79
N ALA A 50 -14.89 6.35 5.92
CA ALA A 50 -14.85 4.90 5.76
C ALA A 50 -14.36 4.18 7.04
N ILE A 51 -13.33 4.72 7.71
CA ILE A 51 -12.80 4.15 8.96
C ILE A 51 -13.79 4.32 10.12
N ARG A 52 -14.57 5.40 10.16
CA ARG A 52 -15.65 5.56 11.14
C ARG A 52 -16.75 4.52 10.96
N GLN A 53 -17.05 4.14 9.71
CA GLN A 53 -18.03 3.09 9.42
C GLN A 53 -17.49 1.69 9.72
N GLU A 54 -16.23 1.43 9.37
CA GLU A 54 -15.57 0.17 9.64
C GLU A 54 -14.07 0.38 9.91
N ARG A 55 -13.65 0.20 11.17
CA ARG A 55 -12.26 0.48 11.57
C ARG A 55 -11.22 -0.34 10.81
N ARG A 56 -11.55 -1.59 10.43
CA ARG A 56 -10.68 -2.47 9.62
C ARG A 56 -10.40 -1.91 8.22
N MET A 57 -11.20 -0.96 7.72
CA MET A 57 -11.00 -0.38 6.39
C MET A 57 -9.64 0.30 6.27
N GLY A 58 -9.14 0.94 7.34
CA GLY A 58 -7.81 1.55 7.31
C GLY A 58 -6.68 0.54 7.11
N ALA A 59 -6.76 -0.62 7.77
CA ALA A 59 -5.84 -1.74 7.54
C ALA A 59 -5.93 -2.28 6.10
N SER A 60 -7.16 -2.33 5.58
CA SER A 60 -7.44 -2.85 4.23
C SER A 60 -6.82 -1.97 3.14
N ILE A 61 -6.98 -0.65 3.26
CA ILE A 61 -6.41 0.34 2.34
C ILE A 61 -4.88 0.37 2.43
N LEU A 62 -4.32 0.29 3.64
CA LEU A 62 -2.87 0.18 3.83
C LEU A 62 -2.31 -1.03 3.07
N ARG A 63 -2.96 -2.20 3.21
CA ARG A 63 -2.57 -3.43 2.49
C ARG A 63 -2.75 -3.32 0.98
N LEU A 64 -3.81 -2.68 0.50
CA LEU A 64 -4.00 -2.45 -0.94
C LEU A 64 -2.82 -1.67 -1.53
N HIS A 65 -2.32 -0.64 -0.84
CA HIS A 65 -1.15 0.11 -1.31
C HIS A 65 0.14 -0.73 -1.30
N PHE A 66 0.35 -1.56 -0.28
CA PHE A 66 1.46 -2.50 -0.25
C PHE A 66 1.41 -3.48 -1.45
N HIS A 67 0.24 -4.08 -1.70
CA HIS A 67 0.07 -5.01 -2.82
C HIS A 67 0.20 -4.35 -4.19
N ASP A 68 -0.23 -3.09 -4.33
CA ASP A 68 0.02 -2.30 -5.54
C ASP A 68 1.53 -2.16 -5.77
N CYS A 69 2.24 -1.58 -4.80
CA CYS A 69 3.67 -1.28 -4.92
C CYS A 69 4.56 -2.51 -5.13
N PHE A 70 4.17 -3.69 -4.63
CA PHE A 70 4.93 -4.91 -4.78
C PHE A 70 4.77 -5.56 -6.16
N VAL A 71 3.82 -5.12 -6.99
CA VAL A 71 3.56 -5.72 -8.31
C VAL A 71 3.76 -4.65 -9.38
N ASN A 72 4.88 -4.74 -10.11
CA ASN A 72 5.30 -3.75 -11.12
C ASN A 72 5.52 -2.30 -10.63
N GLY A 73 5.29 -2.01 -9.36
CA GLY A 73 5.45 -0.69 -8.75
C GLY A 73 4.13 -0.07 -8.38
N CYS A 74 4.15 1.12 -7.77
CA CYS A 74 2.93 1.77 -7.30
C CYS A 74 2.19 2.45 -8.47
N ASP A 75 1.47 1.69 -9.28
CA ASP A 75 0.85 2.15 -10.53
C ASP A 75 -0.67 1.91 -10.57
N ALA A 76 -1.26 1.51 -9.44
CA ALA A 76 -2.66 1.16 -9.26
C ALA A 76 -3.16 0.05 -10.21
N SER A 77 -2.27 -0.81 -10.70
CA SER A 77 -2.60 -2.01 -11.50
C SER A 77 -3.55 -2.94 -10.76
N ILE A 78 -3.37 -3.12 -9.45
CA ILE A 78 -4.26 -3.91 -8.57
C ILE A 78 -5.73 -3.47 -8.62
N LEU A 79 -6.00 -2.21 -8.98
CA LEU A 79 -7.36 -1.68 -9.01
C LEU A 79 -8.13 -2.08 -10.27
N LEU A 80 -7.46 -2.52 -11.33
CA LEU A 80 -8.10 -2.92 -12.58
C LEU A 80 -8.93 -4.19 -12.40
N ASP A 81 -10.17 -4.16 -12.90
CA ASP A 81 -11.04 -5.33 -12.98
C ASP A 81 -10.71 -6.18 -14.21
N GLN A 82 -11.08 -7.47 -14.14
CA GLN A 82 -10.86 -8.43 -15.22
C GLN A 82 -11.55 -7.99 -16.51
N THR A 83 -10.83 -8.07 -17.63
CA THR A 83 -11.42 -7.92 -18.97
C THR A 83 -10.84 -8.99 -19.91
N THR A 84 -11.17 -8.92 -21.21
CA THR A 84 -10.53 -9.77 -22.23
C THR A 84 -9.05 -9.45 -22.45
N THR A 85 -8.59 -8.26 -22.07
CA THR A 85 -7.22 -7.78 -22.27
C THR A 85 -6.47 -7.50 -20.96
N ILE A 86 -7.15 -7.56 -19.81
CA ILE A 86 -6.59 -7.35 -18.48
C ILE A 86 -6.76 -8.63 -17.65
N ASP A 87 -5.64 -9.28 -17.30
CA ASP A 87 -5.61 -10.36 -16.30
C ASP A 87 -5.48 -9.74 -14.89
N SER A 88 -6.61 -9.61 -14.20
CA SER A 88 -6.70 -8.81 -12.98
C SER A 88 -5.98 -9.47 -11.81
N GLU A 89 -5.16 -8.67 -11.14
CA GLU A 89 -4.47 -9.04 -9.91
C GLU A 89 -5.42 -9.35 -8.75
N LYS A 90 -6.67 -8.90 -8.80
CA LYS A 90 -7.67 -9.18 -7.76
C LYS A 90 -7.94 -10.69 -7.59
N THR A 91 -7.65 -11.48 -8.63
CA THR A 91 -7.79 -12.94 -8.60
C THR A 91 -6.48 -13.69 -8.32
N ALA A 92 -5.38 -12.98 -8.05
CA ALA A 92 -4.12 -13.56 -7.59
C ALA A 92 -4.28 -14.21 -6.20
N PHE A 93 -3.43 -15.18 -5.84
CA PHE A 93 -3.53 -15.95 -4.60
C PHE A 93 -3.57 -15.06 -3.35
N ALA A 94 -2.75 -14.01 -3.29
CA ALA A 94 -2.70 -13.10 -2.15
C ALA A 94 -3.88 -12.13 -2.07
N ASN A 95 -4.61 -11.92 -3.18
CA ASN A 95 -5.68 -10.94 -3.34
C ASN A 95 -7.07 -11.55 -3.30
N ASN A 96 -7.25 -12.73 -3.90
CA ASN A 96 -8.55 -13.35 -4.06
C ASN A 96 -9.19 -13.64 -2.69
N ASN A 97 -10.44 -13.19 -2.51
CA ASN A 97 -11.16 -13.28 -1.24
C ASN A 97 -10.37 -12.72 -0.03
N SER A 98 -9.50 -11.73 -0.25
CA SER A 98 -8.57 -11.23 0.76
C SER A 98 -8.37 -9.71 0.69
N ALA A 99 -7.96 -9.19 -0.46
CA ALA A 99 -7.86 -7.75 -0.71
C ALA A 99 -9.26 -7.10 -0.75
N ARG A 100 -9.42 -5.91 -0.18
CA ARG A 100 -10.72 -5.24 -0.01
C ARG A 100 -10.58 -3.73 0.20
N GLY A 101 -11.68 -3.00 0.07
CA GLY A 101 -11.70 -1.53 0.16
C GLY A 101 -11.66 -0.83 -1.21
N PHE A 102 -11.81 -1.57 -2.31
CA PHE A 102 -11.83 -1.03 -3.67
C PHE A 102 -12.96 0.01 -3.85
N GLU A 103 -14.12 -0.23 -3.27
CA GLU A 103 -15.28 0.66 -3.23
C GLU A 103 -15.00 1.99 -2.53
N VAL A 104 -14.11 2.00 -1.53
CA VAL A 104 -13.66 3.23 -0.88
C VAL A 104 -12.75 4.01 -1.82
N ILE A 105 -11.88 3.34 -2.57
CA ILE A 105 -11.04 3.97 -3.59
C ILE A 105 -11.90 4.58 -4.71
N ASP A 106 -12.94 3.89 -5.15
CA ASP A 106 -13.90 4.42 -6.14
C ASP A 106 -14.58 5.70 -5.62
N LYS A 107 -15.04 5.68 -4.36
CA LYS A 107 -15.66 6.85 -3.73
C LYS A 107 -14.69 8.01 -3.60
N ILE A 108 -13.43 7.74 -3.21
CA ILE A 108 -12.39 8.77 -3.16
C ILE A 108 -12.19 9.36 -4.57
N LYS A 109 -12.06 8.52 -5.59
CA LYS A 109 -11.84 8.95 -6.97
C LYS A 109 -12.96 9.87 -7.46
N SER A 110 -14.21 9.45 -7.27
CA SER A 110 -15.37 10.25 -7.65
C SER A 110 -15.42 11.61 -6.95
N GLU A 111 -15.19 11.64 -5.63
CA GLU A 111 -15.23 12.88 -4.85
C GLU A 111 -14.05 13.81 -5.18
N VAL A 112 -12.86 13.26 -5.43
CA VAL A 112 -11.69 14.02 -5.87
C VAL A 112 -11.93 14.63 -7.25
N ASP A 113 -12.39 13.86 -8.22
CA ASP A 113 -12.65 14.37 -9.57
C ASP A 113 -13.72 15.47 -9.54
N LYS A 114 -14.74 15.33 -8.69
CA LYS A 114 -15.77 16.35 -8.47
C LYS A 114 -15.18 17.66 -7.93
N VAL A 115 -14.33 17.63 -6.91
CA VAL A 115 -13.74 18.87 -6.36
C VAL A 115 -12.65 19.46 -7.24
N CYS A 116 -12.02 18.65 -8.11
CA CYS A 116 -11.04 19.10 -9.09
C CYS A 116 -11.66 19.55 -10.42
N GLY A 117 -12.95 19.27 -10.66
CA GLY A 117 -13.69 19.57 -11.89
C GLY A 117 -13.34 18.70 -13.10
N ARG A 118 -12.38 17.77 -12.95
CA ARG A 118 -11.90 16.81 -13.96
C ARG A 118 -10.97 15.79 -13.29
N SER A 119 -10.66 14.71 -14.01
CA SER A 119 -9.69 13.70 -13.58
C SER A 119 -8.25 14.24 -13.67
N ILE A 120 -7.65 14.61 -12.54
CA ILE A 120 -6.26 15.11 -12.44
C ILE A 120 -5.41 14.21 -11.53
N VAL A 121 -6.02 13.66 -10.47
CA VAL A 121 -5.33 12.82 -9.50
C VAL A 121 -5.41 11.38 -9.95
N SER A 122 -4.25 10.71 -10.07
CA SER A 122 -4.19 9.30 -10.45
C SER A 122 -4.74 8.40 -9.34
N CYS A 123 -5.17 7.20 -9.71
CA CYS A 123 -5.57 6.20 -8.74
C CYS A 123 -4.38 5.72 -7.90
N ALA A 124 -3.18 5.66 -8.48
CA ALA A 124 -1.92 5.37 -7.77
C ALA A 124 -1.65 6.37 -6.63
N ASP A 125 -1.80 7.67 -6.89
CA ASP A 125 -1.62 8.68 -5.83
C ASP A 125 -2.78 8.68 -4.83
N ILE A 126 -4.02 8.42 -5.27
CA ILE A 126 -5.16 8.23 -4.35
C ILE A 126 -4.84 7.11 -3.35
N LEU A 127 -4.38 5.95 -3.84
CA LEU A 127 -4.10 4.79 -2.99
C LEU A 127 -2.94 5.08 -2.01
N THR A 128 -1.89 5.74 -2.50
CA THR A 128 -0.74 6.14 -1.68
C THR A 128 -1.15 7.10 -0.54
N VAL A 129 -1.95 8.13 -0.85
CA VAL A 129 -2.45 9.09 0.16
C VAL A 129 -3.41 8.42 1.13
N ALA A 130 -4.31 7.58 0.62
CA ALA A 130 -5.30 6.88 1.42
C ALA A 130 -4.66 5.93 2.43
N ALA A 131 -3.55 5.27 2.07
CA ALA A 131 -2.77 4.45 2.99
C ALA A 131 -2.18 5.28 4.14
N ARG A 132 -1.58 6.46 3.85
CA ARG A 132 -1.08 7.37 4.89
C ARG A 132 -2.19 7.85 5.81
N ASP A 133 -3.28 8.35 5.22
CA ASP A 133 -4.41 8.87 5.99
C ASP A 133 -5.09 7.79 6.84
N SER A 134 -5.07 6.52 6.39
CA SER A 134 -5.54 5.38 7.16
C SER A 134 -4.71 5.11 8.40
N VAL A 135 -3.38 5.11 8.28
CA VAL A 135 -2.46 4.94 9.40
C VAL A 135 -2.63 6.06 10.42
N VAL A 136 -2.68 7.32 9.95
CA VAL A 136 -2.87 8.49 10.83
C VAL A 136 -4.23 8.45 11.54
N ALA A 137 -5.31 8.10 10.83
CA ALA A 137 -6.64 8.00 11.43
C ALA A 137 -6.73 6.91 12.52
N LEU A 138 -5.85 5.92 12.47
CA LEU A 138 -5.74 4.85 13.46
C LEU A 138 -4.66 5.11 14.51
N GLY A 139 -4.11 6.33 14.58
CA GLY A 139 -3.19 6.77 15.64
C GLY A 139 -1.70 6.59 15.31
N GLY A 140 -1.37 6.17 14.09
CA GLY A 140 0.01 5.96 13.65
C GLY A 140 0.72 7.24 13.18
N PRO A 141 1.99 7.11 12.72
CA PRO A 141 2.75 8.24 12.24
C PRO A 141 2.17 8.84 10.95
N SER A 142 2.42 10.13 10.74
CA SER A 142 2.25 10.78 9.45
C SER A 142 3.59 10.87 8.71
N TRP A 143 3.54 10.99 7.39
CA TRP A 143 4.70 11.27 6.55
C TRP A 143 4.29 12.12 5.33
N GLN A 144 5.28 12.74 4.70
CA GLN A 144 5.08 13.50 3.46
C GLN A 144 5.04 12.55 2.27
N VAL A 145 3.82 12.22 1.85
CA VAL A 145 3.56 11.40 0.67
C VAL A 145 4.14 12.07 -0.57
N GLN A 146 5.00 11.37 -1.30
CA GLN A 146 5.48 11.80 -2.62
C GLN A 146 4.37 11.56 -3.65
N LEU A 147 4.08 12.50 -4.55
CA LEU A 147 2.96 12.44 -5.50
C LEU A 147 3.43 12.75 -6.92
N GLY A 148 2.63 12.40 -7.92
CA GLY A 148 2.93 12.51 -9.34
C GLY A 148 2.95 11.15 -10.06
N ARG A 149 2.49 10.08 -9.41
CA ARG A 149 2.39 8.76 -10.04
C ARG A 149 1.30 8.77 -11.09
N ARG A 150 1.44 7.90 -12.07
CA ARG A 150 0.45 7.65 -13.12
C ARG A 150 -0.04 6.22 -13.06
N ASP A 151 -1.21 6.01 -13.63
CA ASP A 151 -1.91 4.74 -13.59
C ASP A 151 -1.43 3.84 -14.72
N SER A 152 -1.29 2.55 -14.41
CA SER A 152 -0.94 1.51 -15.37
C SER A 152 -1.99 1.37 -16.48
N THR A 153 -1.56 0.73 -17.57
CA THR A 153 -2.44 0.28 -18.65
C THR A 153 -2.58 -1.24 -18.70
N THR A 154 -2.00 -1.94 -17.71
CA THR A 154 -1.95 -3.39 -17.61
C THR A 154 -2.05 -3.81 -16.13
N ALA A 155 -2.43 -5.06 -15.89
CA ALA A 155 -2.30 -5.73 -14.60
C ALA A 155 -1.66 -7.10 -14.83
N SER A 156 -1.02 -7.68 -13.82
CA SER A 156 -0.38 -8.99 -13.96
C SER A 156 -0.64 -9.88 -12.75
N ARG A 157 -1.69 -10.71 -12.84
CA ARG A 157 -1.97 -11.77 -11.86
C ARG A 157 -0.78 -12.68 -11.61
N THR A 158 -0.04 -13.05 -12.66
CA THR A 158 1.16 -13.88 -12.53
C THR A 158 2.25 -13.17 -11.73
N GLN A 159 2.50 -11.88 -11.99
CA GLN A 159 3.49 -11.13 -11.22
C GLN A 159 3.04 -10.97 -9.76
N ALA A 160 1.75 -10.71 -9.52
CA ALA A 160 1.19 -10.66 -8.16
C ALA A 160 1.38 -11.99 -7.39
N ASN A 161 1.23 -13.13 -8.06
CA ASN A 161 1.48 -14.45 -7.45
C ASN A 161 2.96 -14.69 -7.11
N ASN A 162 3.88 -14.05 -7.83
CA ASN A 162 5.33 -14.24 -7.65
C ASN A 162 5.92 -13.24 -6.64
N ASP A 163 5.46 -11.99 -6.67
CA ASP A 163 6.12 -10.89 -5.96
C ASP A 163 5.52 -10.62 -4.58
N ILE A 164 4.24 -10.90 -4.35
CA ILE A 164 3.63 -10.66 -3.04
C ILE A 164 4.07 -11.78 -2.08
N PRO A 165 4.69 -11.43 -0.92
CA PRO A 165 5.19 -12.43 0.01
C PRO A 165 4.04 -13.26 0.62
N SER A 166 4.30 -14.55 0.79
CA SER A 166 3.38 -15.49 1.41
C SER A 166 3.53 -15.46 2.95
N PRO A 167 2.44 -15.64 3.72
CA PRO A 167 2.50 -15.71 5.18
C PRO A 167 3.27 -16.94 5.70
N PHE A 168 3.63 -17.88 4.81
CA PHE A 168 4.35 -19.12 5.10
C PHE A 168 5.85 -19.04 4.75
N MET A 169 6.38 -17.88 4.37
CA MET A 169 7.79 -17.71 4.06
C MET A 169 8.65 -17.60 5.32
N ASP A 170 9.77 -18.33 5.32
CA ASP A 170 10.86 -18.16 6.28
C ASP A 170 11.56 -16.80 6.12
N LEU A 171 12.31 -16.38 7.15
CA LEU A 171 12.99 -15.07 7.16
C LEU A 171 13.89 -14.83 5.94
N SER A 172 14.62 -15.84 5.46
CA SER A 172 15.53 -15.69 4.32
C SER A 172 14.79 -15.35 3.01
N LEU A 173 13.62 -15.97 2.80
CA LEU A 173 12.76 -15.71 1.65
C LEU A 173 12.10 -14.34 1.74
N LEU A 174 11.64 -13.93 2.93
CA LEU A 174 11.10 -12.59 3.17
C LEU A 174 12.14 -11.50 2.84
N ILE A 175 13.37 -11.67 3.31
CA ILE A 175 14.46 -10.72 3.05
C ILE A 175 14.76 -10.63 1.55
N ASN A 176 14.83 -11.76 0.85
CA ASN A 176 15.06 -11.77 -0.60
C ASN A 176 13.90 -11.14 -1.38
N ASN A 177 12.65 -11.43 -0.97
CA ASN A 177 11.46 -10.87 -1.59
C ASN A 177 11.44 -9.33 -1.48
N PHE A 178 11.68 -8.77 -0.29
CA PHE A 178 11.76 -7.31 -0.10
C PHE A 178 12.95 -6.70 -0.84
N LYS A 179 14.10 -7.39 -0.84
CA LYS A 179 15.29 -6.96 -1.58
C LYS A 179 15.02 -6.84 -3.08
N ASN A 180 14.22 -7.73 -3.67
CA ASN A 180 13.83 -7.66 -5.08
C ASN A 180 13.00 -6.41 -5.41
N GLN A 181 12.35 -5.82 -4.40
CA GLN A 181 11.64 -4.54 -4.50
C GLN A 181 12.51 -3.33 -4.10
N GLY A 182 13.81 -3.55 -3.83
CA GLY A 182 14.73 -2.49 -3.39
C GLY A 182 14.58 -2.09 -1.92
N LEU A 183 13.92 -2.92 -1.11
CA LEU A 183 13.70 -2.71 0.32
C LEU A 183 14.65 -3.60 1.13
N ASN A 184 15.26 -3.05 2.18
CA ASN A 184 16.23 -3.79 3.00
C ASN A 184 15.56 -4.47 4.22
N GLU A 185 16.35 -5.14 5.06
CA GLU A 185 15.85 -5.84 6.26
C GLU A 185 15.15 -4.92 7.25
N LYS A 186 15.60 -3.67 7.40
CA LYS A 186 14.91 -2.68 8.23
C LYS A 186 13.55 -2.34 7.66
N ASP A 187 13.47 -2.17 6.34
CA ASP A 187 12.21 -1.91 5.65
C ASP A 187 11.25 -3.09 5.79
N LEU A 188 11.73 -4.33 5.69
CA LEU A 188 10.97 -5.54 6.00
C LEU A 188 10.38 -5.49 7.42
N VAL A 189 11.22 -5.34 8.45
CA VAL A 189 10.74 -5.38 9.85
C VAL A 189 9.80 -4.21 10.15
N ALA A 190 10.11 -3.01 9.64
CA ALA A 190 9.26 -1.84 9.84
C ALA A 190 7.89 -2.03 9.16
N LEU A 191 7.86 -2.42 7.88
CA LEU A 191 6.62 -2.56 7.12
C LEU A 191 5.76 -3.74 7.61
N SER A 192 6.37 -4.82 8.10
CA SER A 192 5.63 -5.88 8.81
C SER A 192 4.88 -5.36 10.05
N GLY A 193 5.33 -4.25 10.63
CA GLY A 193 4.59 -3.52 11.66
C GLY A 193 3.20 -3.04 11.23
N GLY A 194 2.89 -3.03 9.92
CA GLY A 194 1.53 -2.83 9.43
C GLY A 194 0.53 -3.86 9.94
N HIS A 195 0.99 -5.06 10.34
CA HIS A 195 0.19 -6.10 11.00
C HIS A 195 -0.21 -5.76 12.45
N THR A 196 0.15 -4.58 12.97
CA THR A 196 -0.55 -4.02 14.15
C THR A 196 -2.02 -3.68 13.85
N LEU A 197 -2.40 -3.64 12.57
CA LEU A 197 -3.76 -3.37 12.14
C LEU A 197 -4.38 -4.59 11.45
N GLY A 198 -5.68 -4.74 11.59
CA GLY A 198 -6.47 -5.65 10.78
C GLY A 198 -6.49 -7.10 11.26
N PHE A 199 -6.82 -7.98 10.32
CA PHE A 199 -7.21 -9.37 10.59
C PHE A 199 -6.74 -10.27 9.46
N ALA A 200 -6.40 -11.51 9.81
CA ALA A 200 -6.07 -12.57 8.88
C ALA A 200 -7.13 -13.68 8.93
N GLN A 201 -7.25 -14.43 7.84
CA GLN A 201 -8.15 -15.58 7.72
C GLN A 201 -7.47 -16.84 8.28
N CYS A 202 -8.23 -17.73 8.90
CA CYS A 202 -7.74 -18.95 9.55
C CYS A 202 -6.75 -19.75 8.70
N PHE A 203 -7.00 -19.90 7.40
CA PHE A 203 -6.11 -20.67 6.54
C PHE A 203 -4.67 -20.14 6.48
N THR A 204 -4.44 -18.84 6.72
CA THR A 204 -3.11 -18.23 6.65
C THR A 204 -2.25 -18.50 7.89
N PHE A 205 -2.84 -18.94 9.00
CA PHE A 205 -2.12 -19.22 10.26
C PHE A 205 -2.42 -20.59 10.86
N ARG A 206 -3.32 -21.38 10.24
CA ARG A 206 -3.70 -22.71 10.73
C ARG A 206 -2.50 -23.61 10.98
N ASN A 207 -1.57 -23.70 10.01
CA ASN A 207 -0.39 -24.54 10.16
C ASN A 207 0.41 -24.15 11.42
N ARG A 208 0.63 -22.85 11.60
CA ARG A 208 1.38 -22.32 12.74
C ARG A 208 0.77 -22.69 14.08
N ILE A 209 -0.52 -22.43 14.27
CA ILE A 209 -1.17 -22.65 15.57
C ILE A 209 -1.29 -24.14 15.93
N TYR A 210 -1.14 -25.07 14.99
CA TYR A 210 -1.23 -26.51 15.23
C TYR A 210 0.11 -27.24 15.21
N ASN A 211 1.10 -26.76 14.45
CA ASN A 211 2.33 -27.51 14.14
C ASN A 211 3.62 -26.79 14.57
N GLU A 212 3.60 -25.49 14.88
CA GLU A 212 4.81 -24.73 15.25
C GLU A 212 4.99 -24.58 16.78
N THR A 213 4.77 -25.66 17.54
CA THR A 213 4.66 -25.65 19.01
C THR A 213 5.88 -25.09 19.75
N ASN A 214 7.06 -25.08 19.13
CA ASN A 214 8.31 -24.58 19.75
C ASN A 214 8.46 -23.04 19.64
N SER A 215 7.81 -22.43 18.65
CA SER A 215 7.93 -21.00 18.33
C SER A 215 6.66 -20.19 18.62
N ILE A 216 5.58 -20.83 19.08
CA ILE A 216 4.33 -20.15 19.47
C ILE A 216 4.03 -20.33 20.96
N ASP A 217 3.57 -19.27 21.61
CA ASP A 217 3.03 -19.34 22.97
C ASP A 217 1.82 -20.29 23.02
N SER A 218 1.87 -21.28 23.92
CA SER A 218 0.88 -22.37 23.94
C SER A 218 -0.54 -21.91 24.33
N ILE A 219 -0.65 -20.86 25.16
CA ILE A 219 -1.93 -20.26 25.53
C ILE A 219 -2.52 -19.51 24.34
N PHE A 220 -1.71 -18.70 23.66
CA PHE A 220 -2.12 -18.00 22.45
C PHE A 220 -2.52 -18.95 21.33
N ALA A 221 -1.77 -20.04 21.11
CA ALA A 221 -2.13 -21.07 20.14
C ALA A 221 -3.50 -21.67 20.44
N LYS A 222 -3.75 -22.11 21.69
CA LYS A 222 -5.07 -22.63 22.11
C LYS A 222 -6.19 -21.61 21.91
N GLN A 223 -5.93 -20.33 22.20
CA GLN A 223 -6.89 -19.26 21.97
C GLN A 223 -7.24 -19.09 20.48
N ARG A 224 -6.27 -19.24 19.57
CA ARG A 224 -6.53 -19.16 18.11
C ARG A 224 -7.23 -20.41 17.58
N GLN A 225 -6.93 -21.58 18.13
CA GLN A 225 -7.55 -22.86 17.74
C GLN A 225 -9.07 -22.90 18.00
N SER A 226 -9.58 -22.13 18.99
CA SER A 226 -11.02 -22.10 19.30
C SER A 226 -11.87 -21.54 18.16
N SER A 227 -11.32 -20.65 17.33
CA SER A 227 -11.99 -20.04 16.18
C SER A 227 -11.39 -20.47 14.83
N CYS A 228 -10.35 -21.31 14.83
CA CYS A 228 -9.68 -21.79 13.63
C CYS A 228 -9.47 -23.31 13.73
N PRO A 229 -10.47 -24.12 13.31
CA PRO A 229 -10.40 -25.57 13.36
C PRO A 229 -9.29 -26.15 12.47
N ARG A 230 -8.88 -27.40 12.73
CA ARG A 230 -7.92 -28.16 11.90
C ARG A 230 -8.38 -28.33 10.45
N THR A 231 -9.69 -28.35 10.22
CA THR A 231 -10.30 -28.51 8.89
C THR A 231 -11.55 -27.65 8.81
N GLY A 232 -11.74 -26.95 7.69
CA GLY A 232 -12.83 -26.00 7.51
C GLY A 232 -12.60 -24.68 8.26
N GLY A 233 -13.58 -23.77 8.15
CA GLY A 233 -13.52 -22.43 8.77
C GLY A 233 -12.41 -21.54 8.21
N ASP A 234 -11.97 -21.77 6.97
CA ASP A 234 -10.83 -21.06 6.35
C ASP A 234 -10.95 -19.54 6.41
N SER A 235 -12.16 -19.01 6.27
CA SER A 235 -12.46 -17.58 6.27
C SER A 235 -12.64 -16.97 7.66
N ASN A 236 -12.61 -17.77 8.73
CA ASN A 236 -12.74 -17.27 10.10
C ASN A 236 -11.60 -16.28 10.38
N LEU A 237 -11.97 -15.09 10.85
CA LEU A 237 -11.02 -14.01 11.07
C LEU A 237 -10.42 -14.06 12.47
N ALA A 238 -9.12 -13.84 12.55
CA ALA A 238 -8.43 -13.53 13.79
C ALA A 238 -7.71 -12.18 13.65
N PRO A 239 -7.69 -11.33 14.69
CA PRO A 239 -6.93 -10.10 14.65
C PRO A 239 -5.43 -10.41 14.60
N LEU A 240 -4.67 -9.63 13.81
CA LEU A 240 -3.23 -9.78 13.66
C LEU A 240 -2.47 -9.41 14.94
N ASP A 241 -3.02 -8.49 15.75
CA ASP A 241 -2.55 -8.18 17.10
C ASP A 241 -3.72 -8.01 18.11
N GLN A 242 -3.44 -7.52 19.32
CA GLN A 242 -4.45 -7.34 20.37
C GLN A 242 -5.22 -6.01 20.27
N THR A 243 -4.75 -5.09 19.44
CA THR A 243 -5.27 -3.74 19.25
C THR A 243 -5.50 -3.48 17.75
N PRO A 244 -6.26 -4.33 17.02
CA PRO A 244 -6.27 -4.41 15.55
C PRO A 244 -6.83 -3.18 14.82
N SER A 245 -7.16 -2.13 15.57
CA SER A 245 -7.74 -0.87 15.11
C SER A 245 -6.99 0.35 15.65
N PHE A 246 -5.78 0.14 16.19
CA PHE A 246 -4.85 1.18 16.64
C PHE A 246 -3.46 0.87 16.10
N CYS A 247 -2.83 1.86 15.48
CA CYS A 247 -1.47 1.70 14.98
C CYS A 247 -0.49 1.98 16.11
N ASP A 248 0.05 0.92 16.70
CA ASP A 248 0.98 0.99 17.84
C ASP A 248 2.13 -0.04 17.69
N THR A 249 2.82 -0.37 18.79
CA THR A 249 3.93 -1.34 18.79
C THR A 249 3.57 -2.69 19.42
N LYS A 250 2.29 -2.97 19.68
CA LYS A 250 1.82 -4.25 20.24
C LYS A 250 2.16 -5.41 19.33
N TYR A 251 2.18 -5.21 18.01
CA TYR A 251 2.73 -6.17 17.07
C TYR A 251 4.11 -6.69 17.50
N PHE A 252 5.09 -5.80 17.71
CA PHE A 252 6.45 -6.21 18.09
C PHE A 252 6.53 -6.78 19.51
N ILE A 253 5.72 -6.29 20.44
CA ILE A 253 5.60 -6.86 21.79
C ILE A 253 5.09 -8.31 21.72
N ASN A 254 4.13 -8.58 20.83
CA ASN A 254 3.63 -9.93 20.61
C ASN A 254 4.70 -10.85 20.04
N LEU A 255 5.52 -10.39 19.09
CA LEU A 255 6.62 -11.21 18.53
C LEU A 255 7.61 -11.65 19.62
N VAL A 256 8.03 -10.72 20.48
CA VAL A 256 8.91 -11.01 21.63
C VAL A 256 8.28 -12.04 22.57
N ALA A 257 6.96 -11.99 22.73
CA ALA A 257 6.19 -12.93 23.55
C ALA A 257 5.82 -14.24 22.82
N LYS A 258 6.34 -14.51 21.62
CA LYS A 258 5.99 -15.66 20.77
C LYS A 258 4.50 -15.70 20.36
N LYS A 259 3.88 -14.54 20.23
CA LYS A 259 2.46 -14.33 19.88
C LYS A 259 2.27 -13.73 18.49
N GLY A 260 3.25 -13.84 17.60
CA GLY A 260 3.05 -13.53 16.18
C GLY A 260 2.02 -14.48 15.56
N LEU A 261 1.03 -13.93 14.86
CA LEU A 261 -0.09 -14.72 14.31
C LEU A 261 0.35 -15.56 13.12
N LEU A 262 1.00 -14.93 12.14
CA LEU A 262 1.46 -15.59 10.92
C LEU A 262 2.84 -16.23 11.18
N HIS A 263 3.18 -17.24 10.38
CA HIS A 263 4.53 -17.80 10.40
C HIS A 263 5.57 -16.73 10.05
N SER A 264 5.34 -15.99 8.96
CA SER A 264 6.16 -14.85 8.53
C SER A 264 6.33 -13.75 9.58
N ASP A 265 5.36 -13.60 10.50
CA ASP A 265 5.50 -12.63 11.61
C ASP A 265 6.52 -13.11 12.62
N GLN A 266 6.41 -14.37 13.06
CA GLN A 266 7.28 -14.89 14.11
C GLN A 266 8.71 -15.11 13.61
N GLU A 267 8.90 -15.35 12.31
CA GLU A 267 10.21 -15.43 11.66
C GLU A 267 11.05 -14.16 11.82
N LEU A 268 10.43 -13.00 12.09
CA LEU A 268 11.18 -11.77 12.38
C LEU A 268 11.85 -11.79 13.76
N PHE A 269 11.42 -12.68 14.66
CA PHE A 269 11.93 -12.85 16.02
C PHE A 269 12.05 -14.34 16.38
N SER A 270 13.05 -15.00 15.78
CA SER A 270 13.30 -16.44 15.87
C SER A 270 14.76 -16.79 16.21
N GLY A 271 15.53 -15.83 16.74
CA GLY A 271 16.97 -15.98 17.01
C GLY A 271 17.86 -15.52 15.86
N GLY A 272 17.33 -14.68 14.97
CA GLY A 272 17.98 -14.25 13.74
C GLY A 272 18.46 -12.80 13.75
N ARG A 273 18.90 -12.34 12.58
CA ARG A 273 19.46 -10.97 12.38
C ARG A 273 18.45 -9.83 12.57
N THR A 274 17.15 -10.12 12.53
CA THR A 274 16.08 -9.13 12.71
C THR A 274 15.67 -8.93 14.17
N ASP A 275 16.07 -9.81 15.09
CA ASP A 275 15.62 -9.82 16.48
C ASP A 275 15.90 -8.50 17.22
N ASN A 276 17.06 -7.88 16.95
CA ASN A 276 17.42 -6.60 17.57
C ASN A 276 16.52 -5.45 17.11
N LEU A 277 16.07 -5.46 15.85
CA LEU A 277 15.11 -4.46 15.33
C LEU A 277 13.74 -4.65 15.98
N VAL A 278 13.22 -5.89 16.02
CA VAL A 278 11.95 -6.20 16.69
C VAL A 278 11.99 -5.79 18.17
N SER A 279 13.08 -6.13 18.88
CA SER A 279 13.29 -5.74 20.28
C SER A 279 13.41 -4.22 20.47
N THR A 280 13.89 -3.50 19.46
CA THR A 280 13.98 -2.03 19.50
C THR A 280 12.59 -1.43 19.34
N TYR A 281 11.82 -1.87 18.36
CA TYR A 281 10.47 -1.38 18.10
C TYR A 281 9.49 -1.71 19.23
N SER A 282 9.62 -2.87 19.87
CA SER A 282 8.78 -3.23 21.02
C SER A 282 8.95 -2.31 22.23
N ARG A 283 10.13 -1.69 22.39
CA ARG A 283 10.47 -0.81 23.53
C ARG A 283 10.46 0.68 23.19
N LYS A 284 10.58 1.04 21.91
CA LYS A 284 10.77 2.43 21.47
C LYS A 284 9.81 2.80 20.33
N PRO A 285 8.54 3.14 20.65
CA PRO A 285 7.52 3.46 19.64
C PRO A 285 7.89 4.58 18.67
N TRP A 286 8.68 5.57 19.10
CA TRP A 286 9.13 6.66 18.24
C TRP A 286 10.11 6.20 17.15
N ILE A 287 10.94 5.17 17.42
CA ILE A 287 11.86 4.63 16.41
C ILE A 287 11.06 3.85 15.37
N PHE A 288 10.12 3.00 15.81
CA PHE A 288 9.20 2.33 14.91
C PHE A 288 8.45 3.33 14.03
N SER A 289 7.84 4.35 14.64
CA SER A 289 7.08 5.36 13.91
C SER A 289 7.91 6.06 12.82
N LYS A 290 9.15 6.42 13.13
CA LYS A 290 10.08 7.05 12.18
C LYS A 290 10.47 6.09 11.05
N ASP A 291 10.84 4.86 11.38
CA ASP A 291 11.29 3.89 10.38
C ASP A 291 10.11 3.43 9.51
N PHE A 292 8.92 3.21 10.07
CA PHE A 292 7.70 2.91 9.33
C PHE A 292 7.37 4.01 8.32
N ALA A 293 7.39 5.28 8.73
CA ALA A 293 7.18 6.43 7.84
C ALA A 293 8.20 6.46 6.68
N ASN A 294 9.48 6.24 6.97
CA ASN A 294 10.53 6.22 5.96
C ASN A 294 10.37 5.02 5.00
N SER A 295 10.07 3.84 5.51
CA SER A 295 9.87 2.64 4.70
C SER A 295 8.61 2.72 3.84
N MET A 296 7.54 3.36 4.33
CA MET A 296 6.35 3.67 3.52
C MET A 296 6.66 4.62 2.37
N ILE A 297 7.52 5.63 2.58
CA ILE A 297 7.99 6.51 1.50
C ILE A 297 8.80 5.70 0.46
N LYS A 298 9.73 4.85 0.90
CA LYS A 298 10.53 4.01 -0.01
C LYS A 298 9.65 3.05 -0.81
N MET A 299 8.72 2.37 -0.15
CA MET A 299 7.76 1.48 -0.80
C MET A 299 6.93 2.23 -1.83
N GLY A 300 6.42 3.42 -1.47
CA GLY A 300 5.72 4.30 -2.39
C GLY A 300 6.54 4.74 -3.61
N ASN A 301 7.87 4.64 -3.56
CA ASN A 301 8.76 5.04 -4.65
C ASN A 301 9.22 3.85 -5.52
N ILE A 302 8.64 2.66 -5.34
CA ILE A 302 8.93 1.51 -6.20
C ILE A 302 8.37 1.77 -7.60
N LYS A 303 9.27 1.86 -8.58
CA LYS A 303 9.02 1.90 -10.04
C LYS A 303 7.78 2.73 -10.47
N PRO A 304 7.65 4.01 -10.04
CA PRO A 304 6.48 4.79 -10.38
C PRO A 304 6.45 5.12 -11.88
N LEU A 305 5.27 5.05 -12.49
CA LEU A 305 5.03 5.67 -13.80
C LEU A 305 4.92 7.19 -13.61
N THR A 306 5.68 7.97 -14.39
CA THR A 306 5.70 9.44 -14.28
C THR A 306 5.70 10.11 -15.66
N GLY A 307 5.51 11.43 -15.70
CA GLY A 307 5.53 12.20 -16.94
C GLY A 307 4.44 11.75 -17.93
N ASN A 308 4.87 11.15 -19.04
CA ASN A 308 3.97 10.66 -20.10
C ASN A 308 3.73 9.14 -20.03
N GLN A 309 4.27 8.43 -19.03
CA GLN A 309 4.10 6.98 -18.88
C GLN A 309 2.75 6.67 -18.23
N GLY A 310 1.99 5.72 -18.79
CA GLY A 310 0.64 5.40 -18.28
C GLY A 310 -0.37 6.53 -18.46
N GLN A 311 -1.42 6.56 -17.64
CA GLN A 311 -2.57 7.46 -17.79
C GLN A 311 -3.01 8.08 -16.45
N ILE A 312 -4.00 8.98 -16.50
CA ILE A 312 -4.77 9.38 -15.32
C ILE A 312 -6.17 8.81 -15.52
N ARG A 313 -6.49 7.71 -14.85
CA ARG A 313 -7.78 7.03 -15.04
C ARG A 313 -8.92 7.88 -14.50
N VAL A 314 -10.06 7.91 -15.20
CA VAL A 314 -11.32 8.51 -14.71
C VAL A 314 -12.04 7.54 -13.76
N ASN A 315 -11.89 6.23 -14.00
CA ASN A 315 -12.40 5.18 -13.15
C ASN A 315 -11.27 4.21 -12.81
N CYS A 316 -10.96 4.02 -11.54
CA CYS A 316 -9.83 3.20 -11.11
C CYS A 316 -9.95 1.71 -11.47
N ARG A 317 -11.14 1.25 -11.89
CA ARG A 317 -11.38 -0.15 -12.25
C ARG A 317 -11.08 -0.50 -13.69
N LYS A 318 -10.89 0.49 -14.57
CA LYS A 318 -10.72 0.24 -16.01
C LYS A 318 -9.80 1.26 -16.66
N LEU A 319 -9.32 0.94 -17.85
CA LEU A 319 -8.63 1.89 -18.71
C LEU A 319 -9.59 3.02 -19.14
N ASN A 320 -9.04 4.18 -19.52
CA ASN A 320 -9.84 5.30 -20.06
C ASN A 320 -10.49 4.96 -21.40
#